data_AF-A0A1B6J6L4-F1
#
_entry.id   AF-A0A1B6J6L4-F1
#
_cell.length_a   1.000
_cell.length_b   1.000
_cell.length_c   1.000
_cell.angle_alpha   90.00
_cell.angle_beta   90.00
_cell.angle_gamma   90.00
#
_symmetry.space_group_name_H-M   'P 1'
#
loop_
_entity.id
_entity.type
_entity.pdbx_description
1 polymer ?
#
loop_
_entity_poly.entity_id
_entity_poly.type
_entity_poly.pdbx_seq_one_letter_code
_entity_poly.pdbx_strand_id
1 'polypeptide(L)'
;ARRAGLRGTYRAFLSSRIQNLDSIVRYTDWDLPVVNIKGDVLFNSWKSIFTGDGGYFSQPPRLYSFSGKNILTDPTWPRKYVWHGSLTSGERAVELYCDAWDSDSPDKLGLASALLPSLTLLGQERFSCNNSFVVLCIEVTSRSGRRRRGVDSQELTEHDYHRLLD
;
A
#
# COMPACT_ATOMS: atom_id res chain seq x y z
N ALA A 1 -0.64 -5.16 12.51
CA ALA A 1 -1.57 -4.04 12.77
C ALA A 1 -2.02 -3.95 14.24
N ARG A 2 -2.87 -4.84 14.77
CA ARG A 2 -3.50 -4.69 16.11
C ARG A 2 -2.51 -4.53 17.28
N ARG A 3 -1.45 -5.35 17.33
CA ARG A 3 -0.38 -5.22 18.34
C ARG A 3 0.37 -3.89 18.29
N ALA A 4 0.35 -3.20 17.15
CA ALA A 4 0.93 -1.87 16.96
C ALA A 4 -0.09 -0.74 17.20
N GLY A 5 -1.28 -1.05 17.76
CA GLY A 5 -2.32 -0.06 18.03
C GLY A 5 -3.10 0.43 16.80
N LEU A 6 -2.78 -0.06 15.60
CA LEU A 6 -3.46 0.36 14.38
C LEU A 6 -4.88 -0.24 14.30
N ARG A 7 -5.86 0.64 14.06
CA ARG A 7 -7.29 0.28 14.08
C ARG A 7 -7.87 -0.09 12.71
N GLY A 8 -7.17 0.23 11.63
CA GLY A 8 -7.57 -0.04 10.25
C GLY A 8 -7.64 -1.52 9.90
N THR A 9 -8.24 -1.81 8.75
CA THR A 9 -8.26 -3.14 8.13
C THR A 9 -7.08 -3.26 7.19
N TYR A 10 -6.11 -4.10 7.53
CA TYR A 10 -4.91 -4.29 6.72
C TYR A 10 -4.96 -5.62 5.99
N ARG A 11 -4.61 -5.61 4.70
CA ARG A 11 -4.38 -6.82 3.89
C ARG A 11 -2.95 -6.83 3.38
N ALA A 12 -2.45 -8.02 3.06
CA ALA A 12 -1.15 -8.16 2.41
C ALA A 12 -1.17 -7.43 1.05
N PHE A 13 -0.09 -6.70 0.76
CA PHE A 13 0.14 -6.10 -0.54
C PHE A 13 0.69 -7.19 -1.49
N LEU A 14 -0.20 -8.12 -1.87
CA LEU A 14 0.10 -9.25 -2.74
C LEU A 14 -1.10 -9.46 -3.67
N SER A 15 -0.86 -9.91 -4.90
CA SER A 15 -1.91 -10.60 -5.64
C SER A 15 -2.30 -11.90 -4.94
N SER A 16 -3.44 -12.47 -5.30
CA SER A 16 -3.87 -13.78 -4.83
C SER A 16 -4.56 -14.57 -5.93
N ARG A 17 -4.92 -15.82 -5.63
CA ARG A 17 -5.65 -16.71 -6.54
C ARG A 17 -6.88 -16.06 -7.18
N ILE A 18 -7.60 -15.21 -6.46
CA ILE A 18 -8.88 -14.63 -6.91
C ILE A 18 -8.90 -13.10 -6.93
N GLN A 19 -7.78 -12.44 -6.62
CA GLN A 19 -7.77 -10.98 -6.51
C GLN A 19 -6.46 -10.39 -7.07
N ASN A 20 -6.62 -9.43 -7.98
CA ASN A 20 -5.53 -8.59 -8.45
C ASN A 20 -5.09 -7.63 -7.34
N LEU A 21 -3.82 -7.24 -7.39
CA LEU A 21 -3.24 -6.34 -6.40
C LEU A 21 -3.89 -4.97 -6.46
N ASP A 22 -4.09 -4.38 -7.65
CA ASP A 22 -4.73 -3.07 -7.85
C ASP A 22 -6.14 -2.97 -7.23
N SER A 23 -6.83 -4.09 -7.11
CA SER A 23 -8.21 -4.16 -6.62
C SER A 23 -8.36 -4.41 -5.11
N ILE A 24 -7.26 -4.54 -4.34
CA ILE A 24 -7.37 -4.86 -2.90
C ILE A 24 -7.89 -3.71 -2.05
N VAL A 25 -7.66 -2.47 -2.48
CA VAL A 25 -8.19 -1.25 -1.84
C VAL A 25 -9.55 -0.94 -2.45
N ARG A 26 -10.49 -0.51 -1.59
CA ARG A 26 -11.83 -0.11 -2.00
C ARG A 26 -11.76 0.99 -3.06
N TYR A 27 -12.55 0.84 -4.13
CA TYR A 27 -12.60 1.78 -5.26
C TYR A 27 -12.74 3.26 -4.85
N THR A 28 -13.57 3.57 -3.86
CA THR A 28 -13.80 4.95 -3.38
C THR A 28 -12.57 5.59 -2.72
N ASP A 29 -11.57 4.79 -2.38
CA ASP A 29 -10.35 5.21 -1.71
C ASP A 29 -9.15 5.27 -2.67
N TRP A 30 -9.35 5.00 -3.97
CA TRP A 30 -8.26 4.92 -4.95
C TRP A 30 -7.50 6.23 -5.17
N ASP A 31 -8.16 7.37 -4.94
CA ASP A 31 -7.56 8.70 -5.06
C ASP A 31 -6.87 9.17 -3.77
N LEU A 32 -6.94 8.39 -2.68
CA LEU A 32 -6.31 8.76 -1.42
C LEU A 32 -4.79 8.52 -1.46
N PRO A 33 -3.99 9.40 -0.84
CA PRO A 33 -2.55 9.24 -0.77
C PRO A 33 -2.17 7.98 0.02
N VAL A 34 -1.15 7.28 -0.46
CA VAL A 34 -0.59 6.11 0.23
C VAL A 34 0.55 6.59 1.12
N VAL A 35 0.43 6.31 2.42
CA VAL A 35 1.37 6.78 3.45
C VAL A 35 2.00 5.62 4.20
N ASN A 36 3.19 5.84 4.78
CA ASN A 36 3.76 4.93 5.76
C ASN A 36 3.10 5.10 7.14
N ILE A 37 3.47 4.26 8.13
CA ILE A 37 2.90 4.32 9.49
C ILE A 37 3.23 5.60 10.27
N LYS A 38 4.18 6.41 9.78
CA LYS A 38 4.53 7.72 10.36
C LYS A 38 3.79 8.87 9.67
N GLY A 39 2.99 8.59 8.65
CA GLY A 39 2.24 9.58 7.88
C GLY A 39 3.01 10.22 6.72
N ASP A 40 4.24 9.77 6.42
CA ASP A 40 4.94 10.25 5.22
C ASP A 40 4.26 9.71 3.97
N VAL A 41 4.04 10.57 2.98
CA VAL A 41 3.49 10.19 1.67
C VAL A 41 4.52 9.39 0.89
N LEU A 42 4.10 8.23 0.39
CA LEU A 42 4.87 7.35 -0.49
C LEU A 42 4.40 7.49 -1.94
N PHE A 43 3.08 7.57 -2.17
CA PHE A 43 2.47 7.78 -3.48
C PHE A 43 1.31 8.77 -3.35
N ASN A 44 1.10 9.57 -4.40
CA ASN A 44 0.03 10.57 -4.45
C ASN A 44 -1.37 9.94 -4.38
N SER A 45 -1.53 8.71 -4.88
CA SER A 45 -2.77 7.97 -4.84
C SER A 45 -2.52 6.46 -4.90
N TRP A 46 -3.52 5.64 -4.55
CA TRP A 46 -3.44 4.20 -4.77
C TRP A 46 -3.33 3.87 -6.26
N LYS A 47 -4.17 4.51 -7.10
CA LYS A 47 -4.15 4.28 -8.56
C LYS A 47 -2.81 4.66 -9.22
N SER A 48 -2.08 5.63 -8.68
CA SER A 48 -0.78 6.05 -9.25
C SER A 48 0.33 5.01 -9.10
N ILE A 49 0.13 3.97 -8.28
CA ILE A 49 1.09 2.85 -8.18
C ILE A 49 1.07 1.98 -9.45
N PHE A 50 -0.07 1.94 -10.14
CA PHE A 50 -0.36 0.95 -11.19
C PHE A 50 -0.40 1.59 -12.59
N THR A 51 0.40 2.61 -12.83
CA THR A 51 0.50 3.33 -14.12
C THR A 51 1.35 2.60 -15.16
N GLY A 52 1.99 1.49 -14.76
CA GLY A 52 2.91 0.72 -15.60
C GLY A 52 4.40 1.04 -15.39
N ASP A 53 4.74 2.08 -14.61
CA ASP A 53 6.12 2.50 -14.32
C ASP A 53 6.81 1.68 -13.21
N GLY A 54 6.13 0.66 -12.69
CA GLY A 54 6.63 -0.17 -11.59
C GLY A 54 6.42 0.44 -10.20
N GLY A 55 5.57 1.46 -10.06
CA GLY A 55 5.33 2.13 -8.78
C GLY A 55 6.60 2.79 -8.27
N TYR A 56 7.17 3.67 -9.10
CA TYR A 56 8.45 4.33 -8.82
C TYR A 56 8.36 5.24 -7.59
N PHE A 57 9.37 5.16 -6.73
CA PHE A 57 9.55 6.09 -5.61
C PHE A 57 10.48 7.23 -6.02
N SER A 58 10.04 8.47 -5.86
CA SER A 58 10.85 9.67 -6.14
C SER A 58 12.10 9.82 -5.27
N GLN A 59 12.15 9.10 -4.15
CA GLN A 59 13.25 9.06 -3.20
C GLN A 59 13.26 7.69 -2.49
N PRO A 60 14.38 7.27 -1.87
CA PRO A 60 14.42 6.06 -1.06
C PRO A 60 13.25 5.99 -0.06
N PRO A 61 12.35 4.99 -0.17
CA PRO A 61 11.10 5.00 0.56
C PRO A 61 11.32 4.71 2.04
N ARG A 62 10.74 5.53 2.92
CA ARG A 62 10.74 5.30 4.37
C ARG A 62 9.67 4.28 4.73
N LEU A 63 9.95 3.00 4.51
CA LEU A 63 9.05 1.90 4.84
C LEU A 63 9.36 1.36 6.23
N TYR A 64 8.30 1.16 7.03
CA TYR A 64 8.43 0.72 8.41
C TYR A 64 7.60 -0.54 8.67
N SER A 65 8.17 -1.45 9.46
CA SER A 65 7.41 -2.58 10.01
C SER A 65 6.38 -2.08 11.03
N PHE A 66 5.41 -2.92 11.38
CA PHE A 66 4.45 -2.60 12.45
C PHE A 66 5.11 -2.31 13.81
N SER A 67 6.34 -2.77 14.06
CA SER A 67 7.10 -2.46 15.29
C SER A 67 7.92 -1.18 15.18
N GLY A 68 7.78 -0.41 14.10
CA GLY A 68 8.47 0.87 13.90
C GLY A 68 9.89 0.79 13.31
N LYS A 69 10.35 -0.40 12.93
CA LYS A 69 11.69 -0.59 12.34
C LYS A 69 11.71 -0.17 10.87
N ASN A 70 12.70 0.61 10.45
CA ASN A 70 12.88 0.98 9.04
C ASN A 70 13.46 -0.21 8.26
N ILE A 71 12.72 -0.75 7.30
CA ILE A 71 13.11 -1.98 6.58
C ILE A 71 14.37 -1.80 5.72
N LEU A 72 14.67 -0.57 5.28
CA LEU A 72 15.85 -0.29 4.47
C LEU A 72 17.13 -0.28 5.30
N THR A 73 17.08 0.11 6.57
CA THR A 73 18.27 0.26 7.42
C THR A 73 18.41 -0.82 8.49
N ASP A 74 17.30 -1.44 8.90
CA ASP A 74 17.34 -2.47 9.95
C ASP A 74 17.93 -3.79 9.39
N PRO A 75 18.86 -4.44 10.13
CA PRO A 75 19.53 -5.66 9.68
C PRO A 75 18.62 -6.89 9.67
N THR A 76 17.42 -6.82 10.26
CA THR A 76 16.42 -7.91 10.21
C THR A 76 16.07 -8.30 8.76
N TRP A 77 16.15 -7.34 7.82
CA TRP A 77 15.91 -7.59 6.40
C TRP A 77 17.20 -7.39 5.60
N PRO A 78 18.10 -8.38 5.50
CA PRO A 78 19.36 -8.21 4.78
C PRO A 78 19.13 -7.96 3.28
N ARG A 79 18.06 -8.53 2.71
CA ARG A 79 17.67 -8.35 1.31
C ARG A 79 16.50 -7.37 1.22
N LYS A 80 16.68 -6.28 0.46
CA LYS A 80 15.72 -5.16 0.37
C LYS A 80 14.72 -5.35 -0.77
N TYR A 81 14.08 -6.51 -0.78
CA TYR A 81 13.07 -6.88 -1.76
C TYR A 81 11.70 -6.99 -1.12
N VAL A 82 10.66 -6.75 -1.91
CA VAL A 82 9.25 -6.89 -1.51
C VAL A 82 8.56 -7.87 -2.44
N TRP A 83 7.92 -8.90 -1.90
CA TRP A 83 7.03 -9.77 -2.67
C TRP A 83 5.75 -9.01 -3.07
N HIS A 84 5.28 -9.20 -4.31
CA HIS A 84 3.99 -8.67 -4.78
C HIS A 84 3.25 -9.59 -5.76
N GLY A 85 3.95 -10.43 -6.53
CA GLY A 85 3.33 -11.42 -7.44
C GLY A 85 2.42 -10.83 -8.53
N SER A 86 2.71 -9.60 -8.96
CA SER A 86 1.81 -8.81 -9.82
C SER A 86 2.60 -8.14 -10.94
N LEU A 87 1.96 -7.93 -12.08
CA LEU A 87 2.47 -7.08 -13.15
C LEU A 87 2.51 -5.62 -12.70
N THR A 88 3.16 -4.75 -13.49
CA THR A 88 3.24 -3.30 -13.20
C THR A 88 1.87 -2.60 -13.22
N SER A 89 0.86 -3.21 -13.85
CA SER A 89 -0.55 -2.80 -13.81
C SER A 89 -1.28 -3.23 -12.54
N GLY A 90 -0.67 -4.05 -11.69
CA GLY A 90 -1.31 -4.65 -10.51
C GLY A 90 -2.14 -5.88 -10.81
N GLU A 91 -2.25 -6.30 -12.07
CA GLU A 91 -2.83 -7.58 -12.44
C GLU A 91 -2.00 -8.73 -11.88
N ARG A 92 -2.67 -9.80 -11.44
CA ARG A 92 -2.00 -10.98 -10.89
C ARG A 92 -1.14 -11.67 -11.95
N ALA A 93 0.13 -11.95 -11.61
CA ALA A 93 1.00 -12.77 -12.43
C ALA A 93 0.81 -14.24 -12.03
N VAL A 94 -0.16 -14.92 -12.65
CA VAL A 94 -0.65 -16.26 -12.27
C VAL A 94 0.44 -17.33 -12.15
N GLU A 95 1.54 -17.20 -12.90
CA GLU A 95 2.66 -18.14 -12.85
C GLU A 95 3.78 -17.70 -11.89
N LEU A 96 3.71 -16.47 -11.38
CA LEU A 96 4.80 -15.81 -10.65
C LEU A 96 4.32 -15.22 -9.32
N TYR A 97 3.55 -15.99 -8.57
CA TYR A 97 3.05 -15.65 -7.23
C TYR A 97 3.15 -16.83 -6.25
N CYS A 98 4.15 -17.71 -6.42
CA CYS A 98 4.43 -18.83 -5.53
C CYS A 98 3.22 -19.75 -5.27
N ASP A 99 2.54 -20.19 -6.35
CA ASP A 99 1.29 -20.97 -6.27
C ASP A 99 0.21 -20.31 -5.40
N ALA A 100 0.05 -18.99 -5.55
CA ALA A 100 -0.77 -18.13 -4.69
C ALA A 100 -0.30 -18.10 -3.22
N TRP A 101 1.03 -18.04 -3.05
CA TRP A 101 1.76 -17.98 -1.78
C TRP A 101 1.60 -19.22 -0.89
N ASP A 102 1.36 -20.38 -1.51
CA ASP A 102 1.16 -21.67 -0.84
C ASP A 102 2.34 -22.64 -1.06
N SER A 103 3.45 -22.12 -1.59
CA SER A 103 4.65 -22.91 -1.86
C SER A 103 5.91 -22.13 -1.52
N ASP A 104 6.85 -22.78 -0.84
CA ASP A 104 8.22 -22.34 -0.60
C ASP A 104 9.23 -23.12 -1.46
N SER A 105 8.76 -23.92 -2.43
CA SER A 105 9.64 -24.72 -3.30
C SER A 105 10.60 -23.84 -4.11
N PRO A 106 11.88 -24.24 -4.25
CA PRO A 106 12.82 -23.53 -5.12
C PRO A 106 12.43 -23.54 -6.60
N ASP A 107 11.61 -24.51 -7.03
CA ASP A 107 11.15 -24.68 -8.41
C ASP A 107 9.97 -23.77 -8.76
N LYS A 108 9.35 -23.16 -7.75
CA LYS A 108 8.28 -22.17 -7.93
C LYS A 108 8.86 -20.77 -7.90
N LEU A 109 8.25 -19.87 -8.66
CA LEU A 109 8.69 -18.50 -8.80
C LEU A 109 7.65 -17.51 -8.27
N GLY A 110 8.14 -16.39 -7.77
CA GLY A 110 7.39 -15.21 -7.40
C GLY A 110 7.97 -13.96 -8.06
N LEU A 111 7.15 -12.92 -8.25
CA LEU A 111 7.63 -11.56 -8.52
C LEU A 111 7.87 -10.79 -7.24
N ALA A 112 9.07 -10.23 -7.14
CA ALA A 112 9.46 -9.28 -6.12
C ALA A 112 10.12 -8.04 -6.74
N SER A 113 10.09 -6.94 -5.99
CA SER A 113 10.64 -5.66 -6.40
C SER A 113 11.82 -5.26 -5.52
N ALA A 114 12.90 -4.77 -6.11
CA ALA A 114 14.02 -4.20 -5.39
C ALA A 114 13.70 -2.77 -4.89
N LEU A 115 13.68 -2.58 -3.57
CA LEU A 115 13.52 -1.24 -2.99
C LEU A 115 14.77 -0.38 -3.15
N LEU A 116 15.94 -1.00 -3.35
CA LEU A 116 17.21 -0.36 -3.67
C LEU A 116 18.03 -1.29 -4.59
N PRO A 117 18.70 -0.78 -5.63
CA PRO A 117 18.75 0.61 -6.06
C PRO A 117 17.58 1.03 -6.98
N SER A 118 16.72 0.09 -7.41
CA SER A 118 15.70 0.35 -8.43
C SER A 118 14.61 1.34 -8.01
N LEU A 119 14.37 1.50 -6.70
CA LEU A 119 13.34 2.39 -6.15
C LEU A 119 11.94 2.11 -6.73
N THR A 120 11.60 0.84 -6.94
CA THR A 120 10.28 0.42 -7.45
C THR A 120 9.53 -0.40 -6.43
N LEU A 121 8.19 -0.36 -6.48
CA LEU A 121 7.31 -1.20 -5.67
C LEU A 121 6.82 -2.46 -6.40
N LEU A 122 6.74 -2.39 -7.72
CA LEU A 122 6.25 -3.44 -8.63
C LEU A 122 7.30 -3.79 -9.71
N GLY A 123 8.57 -3.84 -9.32
CA GLY A 123 9.64 -4.45 -10.12
C GLY A 123 9.25 -5.86 -10.59
N GLN A 124 9.84 -6.32 -11.68
CA GLN A 124 9.44 -7.57 -12.34
C GLN A 124 10.51 -8.66 -12.17
N GLU A 125 11.31 -8.58 -11.10
CA GLU A 125 12.34 -9.56 -10.77
C GLU A 125 11.73 -10.89 -10.30
N ARG A 126 12.18 -11.98 -10.91
CA ARG A 126 11.72 -13.34 -10.59
C ARG A 126 12.65 -13.97 -9.57
N PHE A 127 12.09 -14.53 -8.51
CA PHE A 127 12.84 -15.22 -7.49
C PHE A 127 12.16 -16.54 -7.10
N SER A 128 12.97 -17.53 -6.73
CA SER A 128 12.48 -18.78 -6.15
C SER A 128 11.73 -18.52 -4.84
N CYS A 129 10.67 -19.28 -4.58
CA CYS A 129 9.77 -19.04 -3.44
C CYS A 129 10.39 -19.36 -2.07
N ASN A 130 11.51 -20.07 -2.03
CA ASN A 130 12.30 -20.27 -0.80
C ASN A 130 13.03 -19.00 -0.31
N ASN A 131 12.97 -17.88 -1.06
CA ASN A 131 13.57 -16.62 -0.63
C ASN A 131 12.71 -15.89 0.41
N SER A 132 13.37 -15.40 1.46
CA SER A 132 12.73 -14.56 2.48
C SER A 132 12.86 -13.08 2.15
N PHE A 133 11.75 -12.45 1.77
CA PHE A 133 11.67 -11.01 1.47
C PHE A 133 10.58 -10.33 2.31
N VAL A 134 10.50 -9.00 2.20
CA VAL A 134 9.48 -8.21 2.89
C VAL A 134 8.11 -8.49 2.27
N VAL A 135 7.09 -8.60 3.12
CA VAL A 135 5.68 -8.53 2.72
C VAL A 135 5.11 -7.25 3.30
N LEU A 136 4.60 -6.37 2.44
CA LEU A 136 3.95 -5.14 2.86
C LEU A 136 2.48 -5.39 3.20
N CYS A 137 1.89 -4.46 3.95
CA CYS A 137 0.46 -4.45 4.23
C CYS A 137 -0.12 -3.08 3.88
N ILE A 138 -1.31 -3.07 3.28
CA ILE A 138 -2.05 -1.85 2.93
C ILE A 138 -3.35 -1.80 3.72
N GLU A 139 -3.76 -0.60 4.13
CA GLU A 139 -5.09 -0.36 4.68
C GLU A 139 -6.11 -0.34 3.54
N VAL A 140 -7.09 -1.25 3.55
CA VAL A 140 -7.96 -1.49 2.39
C VAL A 140 -9.24 -0.66 2.36
N THR A 141 -9.52 0.02 3.47
CA THR A 141 -10.66 0.92 3.59
C THR A 141 -10.23 2.14 4.40
N SER A 142 -10.46 3.32 3.85
CA SER A 142 -10.34 4.55 4.61
C SER A 142 -11.45 4.58 5.67
N ARG A 143 -11.11 5.06 6.87
CA ARG A 143 -12.11 5.37 7.89
C ARG A 143 -12.76 6.71 7.55
N SER A 144 -13.62 6.70 6.53
CA SER A 144 -14.51 7.81 6.21
C SER A 144 -15.49 8.00 7.38
N GLY A 145 -15.18 8.92 8.31
CA GLY A 145 -16.12 9.23 9.39
C GLY A 145 -15.66 10.02 10.61
N ARG A 146 -14.40 10.49 10.74
CA ARG A 146 -14.01 11.29 11.93
C ARG A 146 -13.20 12.56 11.72
N ARG A 147 -12.75 12.88 10.49
CA ARG A 147 -12.00 14.11 10.22
C ARG A 147 -12.77 15.19 9.46
N ARG A 148 -14.00 14.94 9.00
CA ARG A 148 -14.81 15.92 8.24
C ARG A 148 -16.07 16.43 8.97
N ARG A 149 -16.26 16.13 10.27
CA ARG A 149 -17.30 16.77 11.11
C ARG A 149 -16.67 17.71 12.14
N GLY A 150 -15.93 18.69 11.66
CA GLY A 150 -15.30 19.69 12.52
C GLY A 150 -15.01 21.01 11.82
N VAL A 151 -15.50 21.22 10.60
CA VAL A 151 -15.41 22.50 9.91
C VAL A 151 -16.79 22.78 9.32
N ASP A 152 -17.50 23.63 10.04
CA ASP A 152 -18.51 24.58 9.60
C ASP A 152 -19.64 24.09 8.70
N SER A 153 -20.77 23.79 9.34
CA SER A 153 -22.10 23.95 8.77
C SER A 153 -23.02 24.34 9.92
N GLN A 154 -22.79 25.53 10.48
CA GLN A 154 -23.87 26.22 11.19
C GLN A 154 -24.84 26.72 10.10
N GLU A 155 -25.99 26.05 9.97
CA GLU A 155 -27.12 26.61 9.26
C GLU A 155 -27.48 27.94 9.93
N LEU A 156 -27.40 29.03 9.16
CA LEU A 156 -27.79 30.37 9.60
C LEU A 156 -29.28 30.36 9.92
N THR A 157 -29.65 30.95 11.06
CA THR A 157 -31.06 31.08 11.42
C THR A 157 -31.72 32.17 10.57
N GLU A 158 -33.05 32.12 10.41
CA GLU A 158 -33.80 33.13 9.65
C GLU A 158 -33.54 34.56 10.15
N HIS A 159 -33.28 34.73 11.45
CA HIS A 159 -32.90 36.01 12.04
C HIS A 159 -31.53 36.52 11.57
N ASP A 160 -30.58 35.62 11.30
CA ASP A 160 -29.25 35.98 10.79
C ASP A 160 -29.32 36.42 9.32
N TYR A 161 -30.22 35.83 8.53
CA TYR A 161 -30.49 36.26 7.16
C TYR A 161 -31.09 37.67 7.11
N HIS A 162 -32.01 37.98 8.01
CA HIS A 162 -32.65 39.30 8.04
C HIS A 162 -31.68 40.44 8.40
N ARG A 163 -30.63 40.18 9.20
CA ARG A 163 -29.61 41.20 9.53
C ARG A 163 -28.64 41.53 8.39
N LEU A 164 -28.56 40.70 7.36
CA LEU A 164 -27.66 40.89 6.22
C LEU A 164 -28.30 41.72 5.10
N LEU A 165 -29.59 42.03 5.22
CA LEU A 165 -30.39 42.74 4.23
C LEU A 165 -30.72 44.19 4.63
N ASP A 166 -30.25 44.64 5.80
CA ASP A 166 -30.28 46.04 6.28
C ASP A 166 -28.88 46.66 6.19
#